data_AF-A0A7S4PVR0-F1
#
_entry.id   AF-A0A7S4PVR0-F1
#
_cell.length_a   1.000
_cell.length_b   1.000
_cell.length_c   1.000
_cell.angle_alpha   90.00
_cell.angle_beta   90.00
_cell.angle_gamma   90.00
#
_symmetry.space_group_name_H-M   'P 1'
#
loop_
_entity.id
_entity.type
_entity.pdbx_description
1 polymer ?
#
loop_
_entity_poly.entity_id
_entity_poly.type
_entity_poly.pdbx_seq_one_letter_code
_entity_poly.pdbx_strand_id
1 'polypeptide(L)'
;MAEPLLDPTWDAPQADWRKWLGRWRGWIRPEVLERADRLEEQGKRVTHFDFSGLAVKKVWSVTFVQWGFAIVYPFLVCLVSVCPAPYEPFARYPNWVYLIFLFVVAYSFWHEIQALRYVLCTYAMYCAPFSLFGLRLTSTKWLMFVGMVGLTSHADLLTNGLFLSKILTTVSCNGPKAETIQLIWFHTIHKSVVGWVPGFDHLDSLMLIGWGLMFFQPLLCFLYTWPLLGSEVDYGVASMPNGYETPWTFIWRRCGGRRVVHHADALQMLGAVNRMTSLTDKMLTWCKARSYEEMRGVRPNKVFRALDIMYREYSRITHRLWLVSIMEKAFMLEVQVTVFAISRSLMPQDMPFWLRLDGQLLISIVLSGMTYMKVLYDSWSQDRTMCKFVDTIKRHPDYIEKQDDDDVKTIMSNIRYKQWVSSRMGMLVLVAFLVHSLTKFIMAFVCKDSLWDIPMHDGPGLDWKGCVDLGLYLRPN
;
A
#
# COMPACT_ATOMS: atom_id res chain seq x y z
N MET A 1 -28.60 27.84 -24.25
CA MET A 1 -28.51 26.39 -23.95
C MET A 1 -27.16 26.18 -23.30
N ALA A 2 -27.11 25.82 -22.02
CA ALA A 2 -25.86 25.53 -21.34
C ALA A 2 -25.29 24.21 -21.89
N GLU A 3 -24.01 24.18 -22.26
CA GLU A 3 -23.32 22.93 -22.60
C GLU A 3 -23.51 21.91 -21.46
N PRO A 4 -23.63 20.60 -21.77
CA PRO A 4 -23.67 19.57 -20.73
C PRO A 4 -22.41 19.71 -19.85
N LEU A 5 -22.65 20.14 -18.61
CA LEU A 5 -21.68 20.63 -17.62
C LEU A 5 -20.65 19.59 -17.14
N LEU A 6 -20.74 18.35 -17.60
CA LEU A 6 -19.85 17.26 -17.25
C LEU A 6 -19.48 16.52 -18.53
N ASP A 7 -18.23 16.05 -18.60
CA ASP A 7 -17.72 15.25 -19.72
C ASP A 7 -18.81 14.27 -20.18
N PRO A 8 -19.37 14.41 -21.41
CA PRO A 8 -20.54 13.64 -21.84
C PRO A 8 -20.28 12.13 -21.84
N THR A 9 -19.02 11.70 -21.71
CA THR A 9 -18.68 10.30 -21.45
C THR A 9 -19.16 9.79 -20.08
N TRP A 10 -19.47 10.67 -19.12
CA TRP A 10 -20.12 10.35 -17.85
C TRP A 10 -21.66 10.34 -17.94
N ASP A 11 -22.24 11.08 -18.89
CA ASP A 11 -23.69 11.15 -19.14
C ASP A 11 -24.17 10.13 -20.17
N ALA A 12 -23.27 9.39 -20.81
CA ALA A 12 -23.64 8.16 -21.48
C ALA A 12 -24.39 7.28 -20.46
N PRO A 13 -25.62 6.80 -20.76
CA PRO A 13 -26.32 5.85 -19.90
C PRO A 13 -25.32 4.74 -19.62
N GLN A 14 -24.85 4.67 -18.37
CA GLN A 14 -23.75 3.81 -17.95
C GLN A 14 -23.95 2.46 -18.61
N ALA A 15 -23.10 2.14 -19.58
CA ALA A 15 -23.26 1.00 -20.47
C ALA A 15 -23.67 -0.20 -19.63
N ASP A 16 -24.82 -0.81 -19.95
CA ASP A 16 -25.45 -1.92 -19.24
C ASP A 16 -24.45 -2.64 -18.32
N TRP A 17 -24.45 -2.28 -17.02
CA TRP A 17 -23.43 -2.74 -16.08
C TRP A 17 -23.40 -4.28 -16.02
N ARG A 18 -24.53 -4.92 -16.38
CA ARG A 18 -24.67 -6.36 -16.58
C ARG A 18 -23.79 -6.87 -17.72
N LYS A 19 -23.71 -6.14 -18.84
CA LYS A 19 -22.79 -6.42 -19.97
C LYS A 19 -21.33 -6.34 -19.53
N TRP A 20 -20.97 -5.38 -18.69
CA TRP A 20 -19.61 -5.28 -18.15
C TRP A 20 -19.27 -6.44 -17.24
N LEU A 21 -20.18 -6.84 -16.35
CA LEU A 21 -19.98 -8.02 -15.53
C LEU A 21 -19.84 -9.29 -16.38
N GLY A 22 -20.61 -9.40 -17.46
CA GLY A 22 -20.58 -10.54 -18.37
C GLY A 22 -20.71 -11.86 -17.60
N ARG A 23 -19.72 -12.75 -17.77
CA ARG A 23 -19.67 -14.04 -17.08
C ARG A 23 -19.59 -13.96 -15.55
N TRP A 24 -19.20 -12.82 -14.99
CA TRP A 24 -19.06 -12.64 -13.54
C TRP A 24 -20.38 -12.30 -12.84
N ARG A 25 -21.47 -12.07 -13.58
CA ARG A 25 -22.79 -11.83 -12.97
C ARG A 25 -23.22 -12.97 -12.04
N GLY A 26 -23.07 -14.21 -12.48
CA GLY A 26 -23.41 -15.39 -11.66
C GLY A 26 -22.50 -15.61 -10.44
N TRP A 27 -21.37 -14.89 -10.38
CA TRP A 27 -20.47 -14.95 -9.22
C TRP A 27 -20.90 -13.97 -8.11
N ILE A 28 -21.61 -12.89 -8.44
CA ILE A 28 -22.14 -11.93 -7.47
C ILE A 28 -23.20 -12.61 -6.59
N ARG A 29 -23.31 -12.18 -5.33
CA ARG A 29 -24.32 -12.70 -4.41
C ARG A 29 -25.74 -12.39 -4.92
N PRO A 30 -26.70 -13.33 -4.85
CA PRO A 30 -28.07 -13.08 -5.27
C PRO A 30 -28.70 -11.87 -4.58
N GLU A 31 -28.49 -11.70 -3.27
CA GLU A 31 -29.02 -10.56 -2.51
C GLU A 31 -28.54 -9.19 -3.03
N VAL A 32 -27.34 -9.14 -3.63
CA VAL A 32 -26.75 -7.94 -4.21
C VAL A 32 -27.42 -7.60 -5.53
N LEU A 33 -27.63 -8.61 -6.39
CA LEU A 33 -28.29 -8.45 -7.69
C LEU A 33 -29.77 -8.09 -7.51
N GLU A 34 -30.48 -8.77 -6.62
CA GLU A 34 -31.90 -8.48 -6.36
C GLU A 34 -32.11 -7.05 -5.86
N ARG A 35 -31.25 -6.59 -4.95
CA ARG A 35 -31.31 -5.20 -4.48
C ARG A 35 -30.90 -4.21 -5.58
N ALA A 36 -29.97 -4.58 -6.45
CA ALA A 36 -29.59 -3.77 -7.60
C ALA A 36 -30.74 -3.58 -8.58
N ASP A 37 -31.39 -4.67 -8.95
CA ASP A 37 -32.52 -4.66 -9.87
C ASP A 37 -33.68 -3.83 -9.26
N ARG A 38 -34.02 -4.03 -7.97
CA ARG A 38 -35.06 -3.22 -7.29
C ARG A 38 -34.75 -1.72 -7.22
N LEU A 39 -33.50 -1.35 -6.95
CA LEU A 39 -33.12 0.07 -6.90
C LEU A 39 -33.14 0.69 -8.30
N GLU A 40 -32.71 -0.06 -9.32
CA GLU A 40 -32.75 0.38 -10.71
C GLU A 40 -34.20 0.61 -11.20
N GLU A 41 -35.14 -0.26 -10.83
CA GLU A 41 -36.59 -0.06 -11.06
C GLU A 41 -37.12 1.23 -10.42
N GLN A 42 -36.51 1.67 -9.31
CA GLN A 42 -36.82 2.94 -8.64
C GLN A 42 -36.06 4.14 -9.21
N GLY A 43 -35.27 3.96 -10.28
CA GLY A 43 -34.38 4.99 -10.81
C GLY A 43 -33.22 5.35 -9.87
N LYS A 44 -32.89 4.47 -8.92
CA LYS A 44 -31.78 4.63 -7.97
C LYS A 44 -30.63 3.68 -8.33
N ARG A 45 -29.43 4.02 -7.89
CA ARG A 45 -28.23 3.17 -8.05
C ARG A 45 -27.83 2.58 -6.73
N VAL A 46 -27.22 1.40 -6.78
CA VAL A 46 -26.67 0.77 -5.59
C VAL A 46 -25.30 1.34 -5.28
N THR A 47 -25.04 1.60 -4.01
CA THR A 47 -23.77 2.18 -3.57
C THR A 47 -22.98 1.18 -2.72
N HIS A 48 -21.70 1.45 -2.46
CA HIS A 48 -20.94 0.63 -1.50
C HIS A 48 -21.58 0.62 -0.10
N PHE A 49 -22.38 1.62 0.27
CA PHE A 49 -23.09 1.64 1.56
C PHE A 49 -24.10 0.50 1.71
N ASP A 50 -24.64 0.00 0.59
CA ASP A 50 -25.64 -1.07 0.61
C ASP A 50 -25.04 -2.44 0.99
N PHE A 51 -23.75 -2.69 0.72
CA PHE A 51 -23.18 -4.04 0.88
C PHE A 51 -21.88 -4.11 1.67
N SER A 52 -21.27 -2.97 2.01
CA SER A 52 -19.97 -2.98 2.68
C SER A 52 -20.02 -3.59 4.07
N GLY A 53 -21.16 -3.56 4.79
CA GLY A 53 -21.28 -4.19 6.11
C GLY A 53 -20.96 -5.70 6.07
N LEU A 54 -21.55 -6.42 5.12
CA LEU A 54 -21.31 -7.84 4.91
C LEU A 54 -19.85 -8.13 4.52
N ALA A 55 -19.27 -7.27 3.67
CA ALA A 55 -17.87 -7.38 3.26
C ALA A 55 -16.91 -7.12 4.43
N VAL A 56 -17.15 -6.08 5.23
CA VAL A 56 -16.35 -5.74 6.42
C VAL A 56 -16.29 -6.92 7.40
N LYS A 57 -17.43 -7.57 7.66
CA LYS A 57 -17.50 -8.77 8.52
C LYS A 57 -16.58 -9.89 8.03
N LYS A 58 -16.41 -10.06 6.72
CA LYS A 58 -15.50 -11.07 6.15
C LYS A 58 -14.04 -10.66 6.27
N VAL A 59 -13.72 -9.40 6.02
CA VAL A 59 -12.34 -8.89 5.98
C VAL A 59 -11.73 -8.76 7.38
N TRP A 60 -12.52 -8.47 8.42
CA TRP A 60 -12.02 -8.37 9.80
C TRP A 60 -11.25 -9.59 10.27
N SER A 61 -11.77 -10.79 9.99
CA SER A 61 -11.10 -12.04 10.37
C SER A 61 -9.71 -12.16 9.75
N VAL A 62 -9.53 -11.66 8.51
CA VAL A 62 -8.23 -11.64 7.84
C VAL A 62 -7.26 -10.71 8.53
N THR A 63 -7.71 -9.56 9.02
CA THR A 63 -6.85 -8.63 9.75
C THR A 63 -6.22 -9.31 10.97
N PHE A 64 -7.00 -10.03 11.78
CA PHE A 64 -6.46 -10.73 12.93
C PHE A 64 -5.51 -11.87 12.55
N VAL A 65 -5.90 -12.71 11.58
CA VAL A 65 -5.08 -13.86 11.15
C VAL A 65 -3.78 -13.39 10.51
N GLN A 66 -3.84 -12.47 9.55
CA GLN A 66 -2.68 -12.01 8.80
C GLN A 66 -1.68 -11.26 9.68
N TRP A 67 -2.15 -10.35 10.54
CA TRP A 67 -1.24 -9.57 11.40
C TRP A 67 -0.78 -10.36 12.63
N GLY A 68 -1.62 -11.22 13.20
CA GLY A 68 -1.17 -12.17 14.22
C GLY A 68 -0.09 -13.11 13.69
N PHE A 69 -0.27 -13.61 12.47
CA PHE A 69 0.75 -14.39 11.78
C PHE A 69 2.01 -13.55 11.50
N ALA A 70 1.88 -12.31 11.01
CA ALA A 70 3.03 -11.44 10.74
C ALA A 70 3.88 -11.17 12.00
N ILE A 71 3.28 -11.16 13.21
CA ILE A 71 3.99 -11.06 14.48
C ILE A 71 4.76 -12.34 14.80
N VAL A 72 4.06 -13.49 14.78
CA VAL A 72 4.60 -14.76 15.31
C VAL A 72 5.55 -15.43 14.32
N TYR A 73 5.28 -15.31 13.03
CA TYR A 73 5.95 -16.07 11.98
C TYR A 73 7.46 -15.83 11.89
N PRO A 74 7.99 -14.60 11.92
CA PRO A 74 9.44 -14.38 11.87
C PRO A 74 10.19 -15.12 12.98
N PHE A 75 9.65 -15.13 14.20
CA PHE A 75 10.28 -15.80 15.34
C PHE A 75 10.21 -17.32 15.23
N LEU A 76 9.11 -17.88 14.75
CA LEU A 76 9.02 -19.32 14.47
C LEU A 76 10.04 -19.74 13.41
N VAL A 77 10.24 -18.91 12.37
CA VAL A 77 11.23 -19.17 11.33
C VAL A 77 12.64 -19.07 11.90
N CYS A 78 12.91 -18.17 12.86
CA CYS A 78 14.22 -18.11 13.53
C CYS A 78 14.59 -19.43 14.21
N LEU A 79 13.61 -20.11 14.84
CA LEU A 79 13.83 -21.37 15.56
C LEU A 79 14.23 -22.55 14.65
N VAL A 80 13.82 -22.51 13.38
CA VAL A 80 14.10 -23.58 12.39
C VAL A 80 15.16 -23.17 11.37
N SER A 81 15.65 -21.93 11.44
CA SER A 81 16.70 -21.43 10.56
C SER A 81 18.05 -21.98 10.97
N VAL A 82 18.89 -22.25 9.97
CA VAL A 82 20.25 -22.77 10.15
C VAL A 82 21.23 -21.62 10.01
N CYS A 83 22.24 -21.60 10.89
CA CYS A 83 23.35 -20.66 10.82
C CYS A 83 24.08 -20.72 9.47
N PRO A 84 24.72 -19.62 9.03
CA PRO A 84 25.40 -19.56 7.75
C PRO A 84 26.48 -20.65 7.61
N ALA A 85 26.44 -21.40 6.51
CA ALA A 85 27.48 -22.36 6.15
C ALA A 85 28.82 -21.63 5.81
N PRO A 86 29.98 -22.33 5.74
CA PRO A 86 31.26 -21.70 5.46
C PRO A 86 31.34 -20.88 4.15
N TYR A 87 30.52 -21.20 3.15
CA TYR A 87 30.44 -20.48 1.88
C TYR A 87 29.24 -19.53 1.77
N GLU A 88 28.40 -19.44 2.81
CA GLU A 88 27.20 -18.61 2.83
C GLU A 88 27.37 -17.44 3.80
N PRO A 89 27.02 -16.21 3.42
CA PRO A 89 27.14 -15.05 4.30
C PRO A 89 26.03 -15.00 5.36
N PHE A 90 24.79 -15.27 4.96
CA PHE A 90 23.61 -15.15 5.83
C PHE A 90 23.01 -16.52 6.16
N ALA A 91 22.26 -16.58 7.27
CA ALA A 91 21.48 -17.73 7.68
C ALA A 91 20.45 -18.15 6.61
N ARG A 92 20.02 -19.41 6.66
CA ARG A 92 19.00 -19.94 5.75
C ARG A 92 17.85 -20.56 6.51
N TYR A 93 16.63 -20.23 6.11
CA TYR A 93 15.44 -20.94 6.52
C TYR A 93 15.11 -22.07 5.52
N PRO A 94 14.48 -23.17 5.97
CA PRO A 94 14.13 -24.28 5.11
C PRO A 94 12.95 -23.94 4.19
N ASN A 95 12.93 -24.45 2.95
CA ASN A 95 11.93 -24.09 1.93
C ASN A 95 10.48 -24.44 2.33
N TRP A 96 10.25 -25.40 3.24
CA TRP A 96 8.90 -25.77 3.64
C TRP A 96 8.18 -24.66 4.41
N VAL A 97 8.88 -23.64 4.94
CA VAL A 97 8.24 -22.49 5.61
C VAL A 97 7.28 -21.75 4.66
N TYR A 98 7.56 -21.75 3.35
CA TYR A 98 6.68 -21.18 2.33
C TYR A 98 5.31 -21.89 2.26
N LEU A 99 5.19 -23.15 2.68
CA LEU A 99 3.90 -23.86 2.70
C LEU A 99 2.98 -23.32 3.80
N ILE A 100 3.53 -22.95 4.97
CA ILE A 100 2.76 -22.31 6.04
C ILE A 100 2.26 -20.95 5.58
N PHE A 101 3.14 -20.18 4.92
CA PHE A 101 2.82 -18.93 4.27
C PHE A 101 1.66 -19.06 3.28
N LEU A 102 1.70 -20.08 2.41
CA LEU A 102 0.71 -20.29 1.37
C LEU A 102 -0.71 -20.46 1.95
N PHE A 103 -0.84 -21.11 3.12
CA PHE A 103 -2.14 -21.26 3.79
C PHE A 103 -2.73 -19.90 4.21
N VAL A 104 -1.93 -19.02 4.80
CA VAL A 104 -2.38 -17.69 5.23
C VAL A 104 -2.75 -16.83 4.03
N VAL A 105 -1.95 -16.86 2.96
CA VAL A 105 -2.27 -16.12 1.72
C VAL A 105 -3.54 -16.66 1.07
N ALA A 106 -3.71 -17.98 1.00
CA ALA A 106 -4.92 -18.58 0.46
C ALA A 106 -6.17 -18.19 1.28
N TYR A 107 -6.06 -18.16 2.61
CA TYR A 107 -7.12 -17.69 3.50
C TYR A 107 -7.46 -16.21 3.25
N SER A 108 -6.45 -15.33 3.24
CA SER A 108 -6.63 -13.90 2.98
C SER A 108 -7.27 -13.65 1.60
N PHE A 109 -6.75 -14.31 0.57
CA PHE A 109 -7.22 -14.15 -0.81
C PHE A 109 -8.62 -14.73 -1.00
N TRP A 110 -8.96 -15.83 -0.34
CA TRP A 110 -10.33 -16.36 -0.34
C TRP A 110 -11.32 -15.34 0.24
N HIS A 111 -10.98 -14.72 1.37
CA HIS A 111 -11.83 -13.70 1.98
C HIS A 111 -11.89 -12.40 1.17
N GLU A 112 -10.81 -12.00 0.50
CA GLU A 112 -10.80 -10.92 -0.48
C GLU A 112 -11.79 -11.20 -1.61
N ILE A 113 -11.72 -12.41 -2.20
CA ILE A 113 -12.66 -12.90 -3.22
C ILE A 113 -14.10 -12.83 -2.69
N GLN A 114 -14.37 -13.31 -1.47
CA GLN A 114 -15.73 -13.26 -0.90
C GLN A 114 -16.21 -11.82 -0.68
N ALA A 115 -15.35 -10.92 -0.19
CA ALA A 115 -15.69 -9.50 -0.02
C ALA A 115 -15.96 -8.83 -1.37
N LEU A 116 -15.16 -9.15 -2.39
CA LEU A 116 -15.29 -8.60 -3.74
C LEU A 116 -16.64 -8.98 -4.37
N ARG A 117 -17.21 -10.15 -4.07
CA ARG A 117 -18.57 -10.54 -4.53
C ARG A 117 -19.67 -9.57 -4.10
N TYR A 118 -19.47 -8.85 -2.99
CA TYR A 118 -20.42 -7.86 -2.48
C TYR A 118 -20.28 -6.50 -3.15
N VAL A 119 -19.06 -6.13 -3.56
CA VAL A 119 -18.74 -4.79 -4.07
C VAL A 119 -18.45 -4.74 -5.58
N LEU A 120 -18.35 -5.89 -6.25
CA LEU A 120 -18.09 -5.90 -7.69
C LEU A 120 -19.21 -5.22 -8.49
N CYS A 121 -20.47 -5.38 -8.04
CA CYS A 121 -21.62 -4.74 -8.67
C CYS A 121 -21.49 -3.22 -8.67
N THR A 122 -21.10 -2.64 -7.54
CA THR A 122 -20.96 -1.19 -7.38
C THR A 122 -19.77 -0.68 -8.20
N TYR A 123 -18.66 -1.42 -8.28
CA TYR A 123 -17.57 -1.10 -9.20
C TYR A 123 -17.97 -1.16 -10.67
N ALA A 124 -18.77 -2.14 -11.09
CA ALA A 124 -19.26 -2.20 -12.46
C ALA A 124 -20.18 -1.02 -12.79
N MET A 125 -21.06 -0.62 -11.86
CA MET A 125 -21.96 0.52 -12.05
C MET A 125 -21.20 1.85 -12.10
N TYR A 126 -20.24 2.07 -11.20
CA TYR A 126 -19.61 3.38 -11.02
C TYR A 126 -18.26 3.56 -11.71
N CYS A 127 -17.55 2.47 -11.98
CA CYS A 127 -16.15 2.50 -12.42
C CYS A 127 -15.92 1.83 -13.77
N ALA A 128 -16.95 1.29 -14.42
CA ALA A 128 -16.84 0.83 -15.79
C ALA A 128 -16.80 2.03 -16.78
N PRO A 129 -16.01 1.96 -17.88
CA PRO A 129 -15.07 0.88 -18.23
C PRO A 129 -13.88 0.82 -17.26
N PHE A 130 -13.50 -0.39 -16.86
CA PHE A 130 -12.27 -0.58 -16.10
C PHE A 130 -11.07 -0.18 -16.96
N SER A 131 -10.19 0.65 -16.42
CA SER A 131 -8.96 1.04 -17.11
C SER A 131 -7.73 0.84 -16.22
N LEU A 132 -6.61 0.56 -16.88
CA LEU A 132 -5.28 0.44 -16.30
C LEU A 132 -4.28 1.01 -17.31
N PHE A 133 -3.41 1.93 -16.89
CA PHE A 133 -2.49 2.65 -17.79
C PHE A 133 -3.19 3.31 -19.00
N GLY A 134 -4.44 3.76 -18.81
CA GLY A 134 -5.26 4.32 -19.89
C GLY A 134 -5.85 3.29 -20.86
N LEU A 135 -5.44 2.03 -20.79
CA LEU A 135 -6.01 0.94 -21.58
C LEU A 135 -7.33 0.47 -20.95
N ARG A 136 -8.38 0.34 -21.77
CA ARG A 136 -9.65 -0.24 -21.35
C ARG A 136 -9.50 -1.75 -21.22
N LEU A 137 -9.83 -2.29 -20.05
CA LEU A 137 -9.77 -3.70 -19.73
C LEU A 137 -11.18 -4.27 -19.63
N THR A 138 -11.35 -5.53 -20.07
CA THR A 138 -12.54 -6.31 -19.70
C THR A 138 -12.48 -6.63 -18.21
N SER A 139 -13.64 -6.86 -17.59
CA SER A 139 -13.74 -7.20 -16.15
C SER A 139 -12.90 -8.41 -15.78
N THR A 140 -12.82 -9.41 -16.66
CA THR A 140 -11.94 -10.58 -16.49
C THR A 140 -10.45 -10.19 -16.45
N LYS A 141 -9.98 -9.36 -17.38
CA LYS A 141 -8.58 -8.92 -17.43
C LYS A 141 -8.24 -8.06 -16.21
N TRP A 142 -9.15 -7.17 -15.81
CA TRP A 142 -8.99 -6.35 -14.61
C TRP A 142 -8.92 -7.23 -13.36
N LEU A 143 -9.86 -8.17 -13.16
CA LEU A 143 -9.89 -9.11 -12.02
C LEU A 143 -8.61 -9.94 -11.93
N MET A 144 -8.13 -10.49 -13.06
CA MET A 144 -6.86 -11.23 -13.08
C MET A 144 -5.69 -10.34 -12.68
N PHE A 145 -5.62 -9.12 -13.21
CA PHE A 145 -4.56 -8.18 -12.87
C PHE A 145 -4.56 -7.79 -11.39
N VAL A 146 -5.70 -7.34 -10.84
CA VAL A 146 -5.78 -6.96 -9.42
C VAL A 146 -5.60 -8.15 -8.50
N GLY A 147 -6.00 -9.35 -8.92
CA GLY A 147 -5.74 -10.59 -8.19
C GLY A 147 -4.25 -10.92 -8.13
N MET A 148 -3.52 -10.83 -9.25
CA MET A 148 -2.07 -11.03 -9.27
C MET A 148 -1.34 -10.00 -8.40
N VAL A 149 -1.70 -8.71 -8.51
CA VAL A 149 -1.10 -7.67 -7.67
C VAL A 149 -1.43 -7.85 -6.19
N GLY A 150 -2.66 -8.30 -5.88
CA GLY A 150 -3.07 -8.67 -4.52
C GLY A 150 -2.17 -9.79 -3.96
N LEU A 151 -2.00 -10.88 -4.71
CA LEU A 151 -1.12 -11.99 -4.33
C LEU A 151 0.34 -11.54 -4.12
N THR A 152 0.89 -10.72 -5.02
CA THR A 152 2.24 -10.15 -4.84
C THR A 152 2.32 -9.30 -3.57
N SER A 153 1.29 -8.52 -3.28
CA SER A 153 1.25 -7.66 -2.09
C SER A 153 1.13 -8.45 -0.79
N HIS A 154 0.41 -9.58 -0.79
CA HIS A 154 0.38 -10.52 0.33
C HIS A 154 1.73 -11.23 0.52
N ALA A 155 2.38 -11.62 -0.57
CA ALA A 155 3.70 -12.24 -0.54
C ALA A 155 4.74 -11.29 0.08
N ASP A 156 4.74 -10.02 -0.33
CA ASP A 156 5.66 -8.99 0.14
C ASP A 156 5.59 -8.75 1.67
N LEU A 157 4.39 -8.74 2.25
CA LEU A 157 4.22 -8.62 3.71
C LEU A 157 4.95 -9.75 4.46
N LEU A 158 4.92 -10.96 3.89
CA LEU A 158 5.44 -12.15 4.57
C LEU A 158 6.91 -12.39 4.23
N THR A 159 7.39 -12.01 3.05
CA THR A 159 8.83 -11.97 2.76
C THR A 159 9.57 -10.96 3.61
N ASN A 160 8.94 -9.85 4.02
CA ASN A 160 9.52 -8.95 5.02
C ASN A 160 9.76 -9.67 6.36
N GLY A 161 8.85 -10.55 6.78
CA GLY A 161 9.02 -11.38 7.98
C GLY A 161 10.13 -12.43 7.84
N LEU A 162 10.23 -13.09 6.69
CA LEU A 162 11.32 -14.02 6.39
C LEU A 162 12.68 -13.33 6.32
N PHE A 163 12.72 -12.13 5.74
CA PHE A 163 13.91 -11.30 5.69
C PHE A 163 14.35 -10.90 7.10
N LEU A 164 13.44 -10.44 7.96
CA LEU A 164 13.73 -10.19 9.37
C LEU A 164 14.30 -11.44 10.06
N SER A 165 13.64 -12.59 9.92
CA SER A 165 14.09 -13.84 10.53
C SER A 165 15.52 -14.21 10.11
N LYS A 166 15.82 -14.08 8.81
CA LYS A 166 17.17 -14.32 8.27
C LYS A 166 18.22 -13.41 8.91
N ILE A 167 17.92 -12.13 9.10
CA ILE A 167 18.83 -11.20 9.78
C ILE A 167 19.02 -11.58 11.25
N LEU A 168 17.92 -11.79 11.98
CA LEU A 168 17.97 -12.12 13.41
C LEU A 168 18.74 -13.43 13.68
N THR A 169 18.49 -14.47 12.89
CA THR A 169 19.27 -15.72 13.01
C THR A 169 20.74 -15.49 12.67
N THR A 170 21.05 -14.71 11.62
CA THR A 170 22.44 -14.43 11.25
C THR A 170 23.21 -13.77 12.40
N VAL A 171 22.60 -12.77 13.05
CA VAL A 171 23.20 -12.08 14.20
C VAL A 171 23.30 -13.00 15.43
N SER A 172 22.29 -13.84 15.66
CA SER A 172 22.26 -14.76 16.82
C SER A 172 23.30 -15.89 16.77
N CYS A 173 23.83 -16.21 15.59
CA CYS A 173 24.80 -17.29 15.42
C CYS A 173 26.20 -16.99 15.99
N ASN A 174 26.46 -15.77 16.52
CA ASN A 174 27.68 -15.36 17.23
C ASN A 174 28.98 -15.90 16.60
N GLY A 175 29.11 -15.74 15.28
CA GLY A 175 30.28 -16.20 14.52
C GLY A 175 31.04 -15.04 13.88
N PRO A 176 32.28 -15.26 13.43
CA PRO A 176 33.12 -14.21 12.81
C PRO A 176 32.48 -13.57 11.59
N LYS A 177 31.61 -14.31 10.87
CA LYS A 177 30.83 -13.76 9.75
C LYS A 177 29.77 -12.76 10.18
N ALA A 178 29.09 -13.00 11.30
CA ALA A 178 28.09 -12.08 11.82
C ALA A 178 28.74 -10.74 12.22
N GLU A 179 29.90 -10.82 12.88
CA GLU A 179 30.73 -9.65 13.21
C GLU A 179 31.19 -8.91 11.95
N THR A 180 31.63 -9.64 10.93
CA THR A 180 32.04 -9.06 9.64
C THR A 180 30.86 -8.33 8.95
N ILE A 181 29.67 -8.94 8.92
CA ILE A 181 28.46 -8.32 8.35
C ILE A 181 28.12 -7.03 9.12
N GLN A 182 28.15 -7.09 10.45
CA GLN A 182 27.84 -5.95 11.30
C GLN A 182 28.87 -4.82 11.13
N LEU A 183 30.15 -5.14 10.94
CA LEU A 183 31.21 -4.17 10.65
C LEU A 183 31.00 -3.49 9.29
N ILE A 184 30.73 -4.27 8.24
CA ILE A 184 30.42 -3.73 6.90
C ILE A 184 29.17 -2.84 6.96
N TRP A 185 28.14 -3.29 7.67
CA TRP A 185 26.91 -2.53 7.87
C TRP A 185 27.17 -1.21 8.60
N PHE A 186 27.89 -1.25 9.72
CA PHE A 186 28.29 -0.08 10.50
C PHE A 186 28.99 0.95 9.61
N HIS A 187 29.99 0.52 8.82
CA HIS A 187 30.70 1.41 7.91
C HIS A 187 29.82 1.97 6.80
N THR A 188 28.94 1.14 6.23
CA THR A 188 28.00 1.55 5.17
C THR A 188 27.04 2.61 5.70
N ILE A 189 26.46 2.42 6.90
CA ILE A 189 25.53 3.38 7.48
C ILE A 189 26.23 4.65 7.91
N HIS A 190 27.40 4.56 8.55
CA HIS A 190 28.09 5.74 9.05
C HIS A 190 28.53 6.70 7.92
N LYS A 191 28.82 6.16 6.73
CA LYS A 191 29.14 6.95 5.54
C LYS A 191 27.91 7.46 4.76
N SER A 192 26.74 6.88 5.01
CA SER A 192 25.50 7.25 4.32
C SER A 192 24.88 8.54 4.84
N VAL A 193 23.87 9.05 4.12
CA VAL A 193 23.06 10.22 4.52
C VAL A 193 22.39 10.05 5.90
N VAL A 194 22.20 8.80 6.36
CA VAL A 194 21.55 8.49 7.65
C VAL A 194 22.55 8.15 8.77
N GLY A 195 23.85 8.33 8.55
CA GLY A 195 24.90 8.02 9.53
C GLY A 195 24.85 8.82 10.83
N TRP A 196 24.03 9.88 10.89
CA TRP A 196 23.78 10.68 12.08
C TRP A 196 22.65 10.14 12.98
N VAL A 197 21.88 9.16 12.51
CA VAL A 197 20.74 8.60 13.25
C VAL A 197 21.23 7.53 14.22
N PRO A 198 21.07 7.69 15.55
CA PRO A 198 21.57 6.72 16.52
C PRO A 198 20.84 5.37 16.38
N GLY A 199 21.59 4.28 16.46
CA GLY A 199 21.08 2.90 16.41
C GLY A 199 20.85 2.35 15.00
N PHE A 200 20.96 3.17 13.95
CA PHE A 200 20.85 2.69 12.56
C PHE A 200 22.10 1.91 12.12
N ASP A 201 23.20 2.10 12.84
CA ASP A 201 24.45 1.39 12.71
C ASP A 201 24.37 -0.07 13.22
N HIS A 202 23.29 -0.43 13.91
CA HIS A 202 22.96 -1.81 14.30
C HIS A 202 21.93 -2.41 13.34
N LEU A 203 22.33 -3.41 12.55
CA LEU A 203 21.47 -3.99 11.49
C LEU A 203 20.19 -4.62 12.06
N ASP A 204 20.31 -5.36 13.15
CA ASP A 204 19.18 -6.00 13.84
C ASP A 204 18.19 -4.97 14.41
N SER A 205 18.70 -3.93 15.05
CA SER A 205 17.90 -2.84 15.62
C SER A 205 17.14 -2.11 14.54
N LEU A 206 17.80 -1.76 13.43
CA LEU A 206 17.16 -1.11 12.30
C LEU A 206 16.05 -1.98 11.68
N MET A 207 16.32 -3.29 11.54
CA MET A 207 15.34 -4.24 11.02
C MET A 207 14.12 -4.40 11.94
N LEU A 208 14.34 -4.46 13.25
CA LEU A 208 13.26 -4.52 14.24
C LEU A 208 12.43 -3.23 14.25
N ILE A 209 13.06 -2.06 14.10
CA ILE A 209 12.37 -0.78 13.97
C ILE A 209 11.52 -0.79 12.69
N GLY A 210 12.11 -1.09 11.54
CA GLY A 210 11.40 -1.11 10.26
C GLY A 210 10.21 -2.07 10.24
N TRP A 211 10.41 -3.27 10.77
CA TRP A 211 9.33 -4.24 10.96
C TRP A 211 8.28 -3.76 11.96
N GLY A 212 8.70 -3.15 13.07
CA GLY A 212 7.83 -2.52 14.08
C GLY A 212 6.94 -1.43 13.48
N LEU A 213 7.49 -0.59 12.59
CA LEU A 213 6.75 0.47 11.90
C LEU A 213 5.58 -0.08 11.06
N MET A 214 5.66 -1.32 10.56
CA MET A 214 4.57 -1.94 9.81
C MET A 214 3.29 -2.08 10.65
N PHE A 215 3.41 -2.26 11.96
CA PHE A 215 2.26 -2.44 12.87
C PHE A 215 1.51 -1.14 13.18
N PHE A 216 2.02 0.03 12.79
CA PHE A 216 1.21 1.24 12.81
C PHE A 216 0.00 1.15 11.88
N GLN A 217 0.07 0.33 10.82
CA GLN A 217 -1.04 0.15 9.88
C GLN A 217 -2.26 -0.52 10.53
N PRO A 218 -2.18 -1.73 11.10
CA PRO A 218 -3.33 -2.35 11.77
C PRO A 218 -3.79 -1.49 12.95
N LEU A 219 -2.89 -0.87 13.72
CA LEU A 219 -3.27 0.03 14.81
C LEU A 219 -4.15 1.18 14.31
N LEU A 220 -3.73 1.88 13.26
CA LEU A 220 -4.54 2.94 12.65
C LEU A 220 -5.83 2.38 12.08
N CYS A 221 -5.81 1.21 11.45
CA CYS A 221 -7.03 0.55 10.98
C CYS A 221 -8.03 0.35 12.12
N PHE A 222 -7.58 -0.18 13.27
CA PHE A 222 -8.43 -0.33 14.45
C PHE A 222 -9.00 1.01 14.91
N LEU A 223 -8.17 2.04 15.04
CA LEU A 223 -8.65 3.38 15.43
C LEU A 223 -9.69 3.96 14.48
N TYR A 224 -9.56 3.70 13.17
CA TYR A 224 -10.45 4.23 12.13
C TYR A 224 -11.73 3.42 11.93
N THR A 225 -11.75 2.13 12.27
CA THR A 225 -12.82 1.23 11.84
C THR A 225 -13.52 0.53 12.99
N TRP A 226 -12.89 0.45 14.17
CA TRP A 226 -13.48 -0.19 15.33
C TRP A 226 -14.58 0.67 15.91
N PRO A 227 -15.80 0.14 16.10
CA PRO A 227 -16.88 0.91 16.69
C PRO A 227 -16.64 1.19 18.17
N LEU A 228 -16.99 2.38 18.64
CA LEU A 228 -16.97 2.67 20.07
C LEU A 228 -18.02 1.86 20.82
N LEU A 229 -17.69 1.51 22.06
CA LEU A 229 -18.60 0.81 22.96
C LEU A 229 -19.92 1.60 23.08
N GLY A 230 -21.05 0.92 22.87
CA GLY A 230 -22.38 1.53 22.86
C GLY A 230 -22.90 1.93 21.46
N SER A 231 -22.08 1.83 20.41
CA SER A 231 -22.58 1.93 19.03
C SER A 231 -23.18 0.60 18.60
N GLU A 232 -24.50 0.52 18.44
CA GLU A 232 -25.16 -0.65 17.85
C GLU A 232 -24.82 -0.73 16.35
N VAL A 233 -23.83 -1.56 15.99
CA VAL A 233 -23.39 -1.71 14.60
C VAL A 233 -23.98 -2.95 13.96
N ASP A 234 -24.89 -2.74 13.01
CA ASP A 234 -25.38 -3.79 12.13
C ASP A 234 -24.46 -3.95 10.89
N TYR A 235 -24.24 -5.18 10.45
CA TYR A 235 -23.44 -5.56 9.29
C TYR A 235 -24.29 -6.13 8.14
N GLY A 236 -25.61 -5.98 8.21
CA GLY A 236 -26.56 -6.38 7.18
C GLY A 236 -26.49 -5.57 5.88
N VAL A 237 -27.46 -5.83 5.00
CA VAL A 237 -27.63 -5.09 3.74
C VAL A 237 -28.17 -3.68 4.04
N ALA A 238 -27.47 -2.67 3.55
CA ALA A 238 -27.74 -1.24 3.78
C ALA A 238 -27.80 -0.87 5.27
N SER A 239 -26.98 -1.56 6.06
CA SER A 239 -26.82 -1.24 7.46
C SER A 239 -26.02 0.05 7.64
N MET A 240 -26.29 0.75 8.75
CA MET A 240 -25.58 1.96 9.17
C MET A 240 -25.54 3.08 8.12
N PRO A 241 -26.69 3.50 7.53
CA PRO A 241 -26.72 4.62 6.58
C PRO A 241 -26.23 5.93 7.21
N ASN A 242 -26.37 6.07 8.53
CA ASN A 242 -25.92 7.22 9.31
C ASN A 242 -24.46 7.10 9.78
N GLY A 243 -23.79 5.98 9.47
CA GLY A 243 -22.46 5.67 9.99
C GLY A 243 -22.45 5.35 11.48
N TYR A 244 -21.25 5.22 12.03
CA TYR A 244 -21.00 4.97 13.45
C TYR A 244 -19.76 5.72 13.93
N GLU A 245 -19.63 5.84 15.24
CA GLU A 245 -18.47 6.46 15.89
C GLU A 245 -17.36 5.44 16.11
N THR A 246 -16.13 5.91 15.93
CA THR A 246 -14.88 5.18 16.12
C THR A 246 -13.97 5.98 17.04
N PRO A 247 -12.93 5.35 17.65
CA PRO A 247 -11.93 6.07 18.43
C PRO A 247 -11.37 7.29 17.69
N TRP A 248 -11.10 7.15 16.39
CA TRP A 248 -10.61 8.25 15.56
C TRP A 248 -11.60 9.41 15.48
N THR A 249 -12.88 9.14 15.19
CA THR A 249 -13.89 10.21 15.12
C THR A 249 -14.13 10.88 16.47
N PHE A 250 -13.98 10.15 17.57
CA PHE A 250 -14.11 10.70 18.92
C PHE A 250 -12.97 11.67 19.24
N ILE A 251 -11.73 11.32 18.88
CA ILE A 251 -10.58 12.23 19.02
C ILE A 251 -10.83 13.52 18.23
N TRP A 252 -11.30 13.40 16.98
CA TRP A 252 -11.57 14.55 16.11
C TRP A 252 -12.82 15.35 16.47
N ARG A 253 -13.77 14.77 17.21
CA ARG A 253 -14.97 15.49 17.70
C ARG A 253 -14.57 16.68 18.57
N ARG A 254 -13.47 16.57 19.33
CA ARG A 254 -12.93 17.69 20.12
C ARG A 254 -12.47 18.88 19.27
N CYS A 255 -12.18 18.64 17.98
CA CYS A 255 -11.81 19.67 17.01
C CYS A 255 -13.03 20.25 16.25
N GLY A 256 -14.25 20.05 16.76
CA GLY A 256 -15.47 20.67 16.20
C GLY A 256 -16.12 19.91 15.02
N GLY A 257 -15.55 18.79 14.57
CA GLY A 257 -16.10 18.02 13.45
C GLY A 257 -16.93 16.81 13.90
N ARG A 258 -18.24 16.78 13.61
CA ARG A 258 -19.02 15.53 13.66
C ARG A 258 -18.71 14.69 12.42
N ARG A 259 -17.68 13.85 12.51
CA ARG A 259 -17.37 12.84 11.49
C ARG A 259 -17.92 11.50 11.94
N VAL A 260 -18.63 10.82 11.05
CA VAL A 260 -19.06 9.42 11.20
C VAL A 260 -18.29 8.58 10.19
N VAL A 261 -18.03 7.33 10.55
CA VAL A 261 -17.43 6.33 9.66
C VAL A 261 -18.53 5.43 9.15
N HIS A 262 -18.51 5.13 7.86
CA HIS A 262 -19.41 4.14 7.27
C HIS A 262 -18.68 2.83 6.98
N HIS A 263 -19.43 1.74 6.81
CA HIS A 263 -18.86 0.45 6.42
C HIS A 263 -18.04 0.50 5.14
N ALA A 264 -18.40 1.36 4.18
CA ALA A 264 -17.62 1.54 2.95
C ALA A 264 -16.21 2.11 3.24
N ASP A 265 -16.12 3.07 4.16
CA ASP A 265 -14.84 3.64 4.60
C ASP A 265 -14.04 2.62 5.40
N ALA A 266 -14.70 1.84 6.26
CA ALA A 266 -14.07 0.77 7.02
C ALA A 266 -13.53 -0.35 6.12
N LEU A 267 -14.30 -0.77 5.12
CA LEU A 267 -13.89 -1.78 4.14
C LEU A 267 -12.64 -1.34 3.39
N GLN A 268 -12.56 -0.07 3.01
CA GLN A 268 -11.39 0.46 2.33
C GLN A 268 -10.14 0.40 3.22
N MET A 269 -10.25 0.84 4.47
CA MET A 269 -9.13 0.83 5.41
C MET A 269 -8.66 -0.60 5.70
N LEU A 270 -9.60 -1.51 5.94
CA LEU A 270 -9.34 -2.94 6.14
C LEU A 270 -8.71 -3.57 4.90
N GLY A 271 -9.24 -3.29 3.71
CA GLY A 271 -8.69 -3.77 2.45
C GLY A 271 -7.25 -3.28 2.22
N ALA A 272 -6.98 -2.00 2.51
CA ALA A 272 -5.65 -1.41 2.37
C ALA A 272 -4.64 -2.05 3.34
N VAL A 273 -5.00 -2.16 4.62
CA VAL A 273 -4.15 -2.79 5.66
C VAL A 273 -3.91 -4.26 5.40
N ASN A 274 -4.90 -4.97 4.86
CA ASN A 274 -4.76 -6.38 4.51
C ASN A 274 -4.14 -6.61 3.13
N ARG A 275 -3.75 -5.57 2.39
CA ARG A 275 -3.17 -5.68 1.02
C ARG A 275 -4.12 -6.23 -0.05
N MET A 276 -5.42 -6.13 0.18
CA MET A 276 -6.48 -6.59 -0.73
C MET A 276 -6.70 -5.60 -1.87
N THR A 277 -5.83 -5.69 -2.88
CA THR A 277 -5.79 -4.72 -3.99
C THR A 277 -7.12 -4.66 -4.74
N SER A 278 -7.83 -5.78 -4.89
CA SER A 278 -9.11 -5.82 -5.61
C SER A 278 -10.22 -5.01 -4.93
N LEU A 279 -10.13 -4.80 -3.61
CA LEU A 279 -11.07 -4.00 -2.82
C LEU A 279 -10.70 -2.52 -2.74
N THR A 280 -9.48 -2.14 -3.15
CA THR A 280 -8.99 -0.76 -3.01
C THR A 280 -8.70 -0.08 -4.33
N ASP A 281 -8.43 -0.82 -5.41
CA ASP A 281 -8.01 -0.26 -6.72
C ASP A 281 -8.99 0.79 -7.28
N LYS A 282 -10.29 0.52 -7.19
CA LYS A 282 -11.35 1.38 -7.75
C LYS A 282 -11.98 2.35 -6.77
N MET A 283 -11.47 2.43 -5.54
CA MET A 283 -12.12 3.22 -4.50
C MET A 283 -12.10 4.73 -4.78
N LEU A 284 -10.97 5.29 -5.23
CA LEU A 284 -10.91 6.71 -5.59
C LEU A 284 -11.80 7.03 -6.80
N THR A 285 -11.85 6.14 -7.80
CA THR A 285 -12.73 6.30 -8.96
C THR A 285 -14.20 6.30 -8.54
N TRP A 286 -14.57 5.40 -7.63
CA TRP A 286 -15.91 5.36 -7.04
C TRP A 286 -16.22 6.61 -6.23
N CYS A 287 -15.31 7.07 -5.35
CA CYS A 287 -15.49 8.30 -4.57
C CYS A 287 -15.68 9.51 -5.48
N LYS A 288 -14.90 9.61 -6.56
CA LYS A 288 -15.04 10.65 -7.57
C LYS A 288 -16.41 10.61 -8.26
N ALA A 289 -16.85 9.43 -8.69
CA ALA A 289 -18.16 9.25 -9.31
C ALA A 289 -19.30 9.69 -8.35
N ARG A 290 -19.22 9.26 -7.10
CA ARG A 290 -20.18 9.64 -6.05
C ARG A 290 -20.17 11.14 -5.77
N SER A 291 -19.01 11.78 -5.76
CA SER A 291 -18.92 13.24 -5.60
C SER A 291 -19.61 13.99 -6.75
N TYR A 292 -19.53 13.49 -7.99
CA TYR A 292 -20.32 14.06 -9.09
C TYR A 292 -21.82 13.87 -8.90
N GLU A 293 -22.26 12.71 -8.42
CA GLU A 293 -23.69 12.47 -8.11
C GLU A 293 -24.20 13.44 -7.04
N GLU A 294 -23.43 13.69 -5.98
CA GLU A 294 -23.80 14.68 -4.96
C GLU A 294 -23.90 16.09 -5.56
N MET A 295 -22.95 16.52 -6.41
CA MET A 295 -23.01 17.82 -7.09
C MET A 295 -24.21 17.99 -8.03
N ARG A 296 -24.69 16.89 -8.63
CA ARG A 296 -25.91 16.87 -9.45
C ARG A 296 -27.18 16.91 -8.62
N GLY A 297 -27.11 16.47 -7.36
CA GLY A 297 -28.25 16.43 -6.46
C GLY A 297 -28.91 17.80 -6.21
N VAL A 298 -30.12 17.76 -5.67
CA VAL A 298 -30.91 18.94 -5.27
C VAL A 298 -30.61 19.36 -3.83
N ARG A 299 -29.75 18.63 -3.12
CA ARG A 299 -29.46 18.90 -1.70
C ARG A 299 -28.76 20.26 -1.52
N PRO A 300 -29.08 20.99 -0.44
CA PRO A 300 -28.25 22.11 -0.03
C PRO A 300 -26.83 21.61 0.28
N ASN A 301 -25.85 22.48 0.11
CA ASN A 301 -24.43 22.19 0.38
C ASN A 301 -23.80 21.04 -0.43
N LYS A 302 -24.35 20.76 -1.61
CA LYS A 302 -23.90 19.67 -2.47
C LYS A 302 -22.42 19.73 -2.89
N VAL A 303 -21.89 20.92 -3.15
CA VAL A 303 -20.49 21.10 -3.57
C VAL A 303 -19.57 20.81 -2.40
N PHE A 304 -19.88 21.38 -1.23
CA PHE A 304 -19.16 21.10 0.00
C PHE A 304 -19.14 19.61 0.33
N ARG A 305 -20.28 18.92 0.24
CA ARG A 305 -20.35 17.47 0.49
C ARG A 305 -19.52 16.67 -0.52
N ALA A 306 -19.57 17.03 -1.80
CA ALA A 306 -18.76 16.39 -2.84
C ALA A 306 -17.25 16.58 -2.61
N LEU A 307 -16.85 17.79 -2.21
CA LEU A 307 -15.48 18.13 -1.83
C LEU A 307 -15.05 17.39 -0.55
N ASP A 308 -15.92 17.28 0.46
CA ASP A 308 -15.64 16.55 1.70
C ASP A 308 -15.42 15.05 1.45
N ILE A 309 -16.23 14.42 0.58
CA ILE A 309 -16.01 13.03 0.16
C ILE A 309 -14.60 12.85 -0.43
N MET A 310 -14.21 13.71 -1.37
CA MET A 310 -12.89 13.65 -2.00
C MET A 310 -11.76 14.01 -1.05
N TYR A 311 -11.97 14.98 -0.16
CA TYR A 311 -10.99 15.39 0.85
C TYR A 311 -10.70 14.25 1.82
N ARG A 312 -11.73 13.56 2.33
CA ARG A 312 -11.57 12.39 3.22
C ARG A 312 -10.83 11.26 2.54
N GLU A 313 -11.16 10.99 1.28
CA GLU A 313 -10.47 9.97 0.49
C GLU A 313 -9.00 10.33 0.27
N TYR A 314 -8.73 11.57 -0.11
CA TYR A 314 -7.38 12.04 -0.33
C TYR A 314 -6.55 12.03 0.95
N SER A 315 -7.14 12.39 2.08
CA SER A 315 -6.46 12.31 3.38
C SER A 315 -6.03 10.89 3.71
N ARG A 316 -6.86 9.87 3.40
CA ARG A 316 -6.50 8.46 3.59
C ARG A 316 -5.35 8.05 2.66
N ILE A 317 -5.41 8.47 1.40
CA ILE A 317 -4.33 8.27 0.42
C ILE A 317 -3.02 8.87 0.93
N THR A 318 -3.06 10.09 1.47
CA THR A 318 -1.88 10.75 2.05
C THR A 318 -1.31 9.99 3.23
N HIS A 319 -2.13 9.57 4.19
CA HIS A 319 -1.64 8.78 5.32
C HIS A 319 -1.00 7.47 4.84
N ARG A 320 -1.61 6.79 3.87
CA ARG A 320 -1.06 5.56 3.27
C ARG A 320 0.26 5.81 2.55
N LEU A 321 0.39 6.94 1.85
CA LEU A 321 1.62 7.30 1.16
C LEU A 321 2.78 7.42 2.15
N TRP A 322 2.62 8.22 3.19
CA TRP A 322 3.69 8.44 4.16
C TRP A 322 4.00 7.19 4.98
N LEU A 323 2.98 6.57 5.57
CA LEU A 323 3.18 5.47 6.51
C LEU A 323 3.51 4.14 5.84
N VAL A 324 2.88 3.84 4.70
CA VAL A 324 3.05 2.54 4.03
C VAL A 324 4.09 2.64 2.94
N SER A 325 4.03 3.68 2.11
CA SER A 325 4.90 3.73 0.92
C SER A 325 6.31 4.15 1.27
N ILE A 326 6.46 5.23 2.04
CA ILE A 326 7.77 5.78 2.38
C ILE A 326 8.37 5.03 3.58
N MET A 327 7.68 5.02 4.72
CA MET A 327 8.24 4.47 5.96
C MET A 327 8.43 2.95 5.94
N GLU A 328 7.60 2.20 5.21
CA GLU A 328 7.75 0.75 5.07
C GLU A 328 8.38 0.36 3.74
N LYS A 329 7.71 0.62 2.60
CA LYS A 329 8.15 0.00 1.33
C LYS A 329 9.48 0.55 0.82
N ALA A 330 9.67 1.87 0.86
CA ALA A 330 10.93 2.48 0.43
C ALA A 330 12.09 2.05 1.34
N PHE A 331 11.85 2.14 2.64
CA PHE A 331 12.80 1.71 3.66
C PHE A 331 13.20 0.22 3.51
N MET A 332 12.22 -0.69 3.44
CA MET A 332 12.49 -2.13 3.36
C MET A 332 13.21 -2.50 2.06
N LEU A 333 12.82 -1.92 0.92
CA LEU A 333 13.50 -2.15 -0.36
C LEU A 333 14.97 -1.71 -0.29
N GLU A 334 15.22 -0.54 0.27
CA GLU A 334 16.56 0.02 0.43
C GLU A 334 17.46 -0.86 1.32
N VAL A 335 16.93 -1.35 2.44
CA VAL A 335 17.65 -2.25 3.34
C VAL A 335 17.87 -3.62 2.70
N GLN A 336 16.86 -4.20 2.05
CA GLN A 336 16.98 -5.49 1.35
C GLN A 336 18.05 -5.46 0.26
N VAL A 337 18.09 -4.40 -0.56
CA VAL A 337 19.11 -4.23 -1.60
C VAL A 337 20.51 -4.08 -0.97
N THR A 338 20.63 -3.31 0.11
CA THR A 338 21.92 -3.13 0.81
C THR A 338 22.40 -4.45 1.42
N VAL A 339 21.53 -5.22 2.08
CA VAL A 339 21.86 -6.55 2.62
C VAL A 339 22.23 -7.54 1.51
N PHE A 340 21.55 -7.49 0.37
CA PHE A 340 21.90 -8.31 -0.80
C PHE A 340 23.29 -7.97 -1.35
N ALA A 341 23.62 -6.68 -1.42
CA ALA A 341 24.94 -6.20 -1.82
C ALA A 341 26.04 -6.72 -0.87
N ILE A 342 25.81 -6.67 0.45
CA ILE A 342 26.70 -7.24 1.48
C ILE A 342 26.81 -8.77 1.32
N SER A 343 25.70 -9.46 1.07
CA SER A 343 25.71 -10.91 0.85
C SER A 343 26.63 -11.27 -0.32
N ARG A 344 26.51 -10.53 -1.42
CA ARG A 344 27.32 -10.76 -2.62
C ARG A 344 28.80 -10.38 -2.45
N SER A 345 29.11 -9.37 -1.64
CA SER A 345 30.49 -8.94 -1.37
C SER A 345 31.30 -9.96 -0.56
N LEU A 346 30.61 -10.68 0.33
CA LEU A 346 31.22 -11.70 1.20
C LEU A 346 31.41 -13.07 0.51
N MET A 347 30.83 -13.28 -0.67
CA MET A 347 30.99 -14.53 -1.41
C MET A 347 32.26 -14.51 -2.28
N PRO A 348 33.06 -15.60 -2.27
CA PRO A 348 34.24 -15.76 -3.11
C PRO A 348 34.04 -15.36 -4.58
N GLN A 349 35.01 -14.61 -5.13
CA GLN A 349 34.94 -14.05 -6.48
C GLN A 349 35.12 -15.09 -7.59
N ASP A 350 35.76 -16.21 -7.27
CA ASP A 350 35.97 -17.38 -8.15
C ASP A 350 34.70 -18.21 -8.35
N MET A 351 33.69 -18.05 -7.50
CA MET A 351 32.42 -18.73 -7.68
C MET A 351 31.66 -18.22 -8.92
N PRO A 352 31.01 -19.12 -9.68
CA PRO A 352 30.11 -18.74 -10.77
C PRO A 352 29.06 -17.72 -10.34
N PHE A 353 28.74 -16.77 -11.23
CA PHE A 353 27.93 -15.60 -10.88
C PHE A 353 26.55 -15.96 -10.30
N TRP A 354 25.95 -17.08 -10.73
CA TRP A 354 24.63 -17.54 -10.27
C TRP A 354 24.66 -18.14 -8.87
N LEU A 355 25.77 -18.76 -8.47
CA LEU A 355 25.96 -19.25 -7.10
C LEU A 355 26.21 -18.10 -6.12
N ARG A 356 26.66 -16.95 -6.63
CA ARG A 356 26.81 -15.72 -5.87
C ARG A 356 25.48 -14.97 -5.61
N LEU A 357 24.35 -15.53 -6.06
CA LEU A 357 23.02 -14.94 -5.85
C LEU A 357 22.32 -15.64 -4.70
N ASP A 358 22.08 -14.90 -3.62
CA ASP A 358 21.18 -15.36 -2.56
C ASP A 358 19.72 -15.29 -3.04
N GLY A 359 19.20 -16.43 -3.50
CA GLY A 359 17.85 -16.53 -4.05
C GLY A 359 16.75 -16.08 -3.09
N GLN A 360 16.92 -16.28 -1.77
CA GLN A 360 15.93 -15.84 -0.78
C GLN A 360 15.86 -14.31 -0.69
N LEU A 361 17.02 -13.64 -0.72
CA LEU A 361 17.09 -12.17 -0.75
C LEU A 361 16.61 -11.61 -2.09
N LEU A 362 16.97 -12.24 -3.20
CA LEU A 362 16.56 -11.80 -4.54
C LEU A 362 15.04 -11.86 -4.72
N ILE A 363 14.39 -12.94 -4.26
CA ILE A 363 12.93 -13.04 -4.28
C ILE A 363 12.29 -11.90 -3.47
N SER A 364 12.86 -11.57 -2.30
CA SER A 364 12.38 -10.45 -1.47
C SER A 364 12.48 -9.13 -2.23
N ILE A 365 13.64 -8.83 -2.83
CA ILE A 365 13.87 -7.59 -3.61
C ILE A 365 12.92 -7.50 -4.80
N VAL A 366 12.70 -8.60 -5.53
CA VAL A 366 11.80 -8.60 -6.69
C VAL A 366 10.36 -8.33 -6.25
N LEU A 367 9.88 -8.99 -5.20
CA LEU A 367 8.52 -8.78 -4.68
C LEU A 367 8.34 -7.36 -4.13
N SER A 368 9.27 -6.87 -3.32
CA SER A 368 9.25 -5.51 -2.78
C SER A 368 9.38 -4.47 -3.90
N GLY A 369 10.19 -4.71 -4.93
CA GLY A 369 10.29 -3.86 -6.11
C GLY A 369 8.98 -3.80 -6.90
N MET A 370 8.30 -4.93 -7.11
CA MET A 370 6.99 -4.97 -7.78
C MET A 370 5.91 -4.21 -7.01
N THR A 371 5.82 -4.41 -5.68
CA THR A 371 4.85 -3.67 -4.84
C THR A 371 5.19 -2.18 -4.79
N TYR A 372 6.48 -1.83 -4.76
CA TYR A 372 6.95 -0.45 -4.83
C TYR A 372 6.55 0.26 -6.14
N MET A 373 6.73 -0.42 -7.28
CA MET A 373 6.32 0.12 -8.58
C MET A 373 4.80 0.31 -8.67
N LYS A 374 4.01 -0.60 -8.08
CA LYS A 374 2.55 -0.43 -7.99
C LYS A 374 2.19 0.81 -7.17
N VAL A 375 2.87 1.04 -6.05
CA VAL A 375 2.66 2.21 -5.19
C VAL A 375 2.96 3.52 -5.93
N LEU A 376 4.08 3.60 -6.65
CA LEU A 376 4.40 4.76 -7.50
C LEU A 376 3.30 5.03 -8.53
N TYR A 377 2.86 3.99 -9.23
CA TYR A 377 1.79 4.10 -10.22
C TYR A 377 0.48 4.59 -9.58
N ASP A 378 0.09 4.02 -8.43
CA ASP A 378 -1.13 4.40 -7.73
C ASP A 378 -1.09 5.85 -7.29
N SER A 379 0.02 6.30 -6.70
CA SER A 379 0.19 7.68 -6.27
C SER A 379 0.09 8.66 -7.45
N TRP A 380 0.69 8.33 -8.59
CA TRP A 380 0.61 9.16 -9.79
C TRP A 380 -0.81 9.21 -10.36
N SER A 381 -1.45 8.04 -10.48
CA SER A 381 -2.82 7.92 -10.98
C SER A 381 -3.84 8.65 -10.09
N GLN A 382 -3.68 8.52 -8.77
CA GLN A 382 -4.54 9.16 -7.78
C GLN A 382 -4.40 10.68 -7.80
N ASP A 383 -3.18 11.20 -7.89
CA ASP A 383 -2.94 12.63 -8.03
C ASP A 383 -3.54 13.20 -9.31
N ARG A 384 -3.32 12.54 -10.44
CA ARG A 384 -3.91 12.94 -11.72
C ARG A 384 -5.44 12.96 -11.65
N THR A 385 -6.04 11.99 -10.97
CA THR A 385 -7.49 11.93 -10.76
C THR A 385 -7.99 13.09 -9.90
N MET A 386 -7.25 13.45 -8.84
CA MET A 386 -7.58 14.58 -7.98
C MET A 386 -7.41 15.94 -8.67
N CYS A 387 -6.30 16.16 -9.39
CA CYS A 387 -6.09 17.34 -10.24
C CYS A 387 -7.29 17.58 -11.15
N LYS A 388 -7.67 16.55 -11.92
CA LYS A 388 -8.80 16.65 -12.84
C LYS A 388 -10.11 16.99 -12.13
N PHE A 389 -10.34 16.43 -10.94
CA PHE A 389 -11.54 16.71 -10.16
C PHE A 389 -11.57 18.18 -9.69
N VAL A 390 -10.48 18.67 -9.10
CA VAL A 390 -10.35 20.06 -8.64
C VAL A 390 -10.48 21.04 -9.81
N ASP A 391 -9.86 20.74 -10.94
CA ASP A 391 -9.93 21.59 -12.14
C ASP A 391 -11.34 21.61 -12.74
N THR A 392 -12.07 20.50 -12.65
CA THR A 392 -13.49 20.46 -13.06
C THR A 392 -14.31 21.43 -12.21
N ILE A 393 -14.15 21.40 -10.87
CA ILE A 393 -14.89 22.30 -9.97
C ILE A 393 -14.55 23.77 -10.25
N LYS A 394 -13.27 24.10 -10.47
CA LYS A 394 -12.82 25.47 -10.77
C LYS A 394 -13.41 26.03 -12.06
N ARG A 395 -13.63 25.20 -13.09
CA ARG A 395 -14.19 25.63 -14.37
C ARG A 395 -15.68 25.95 -14.31
N HIS A 396 -16.34 25.61 -13.21
CA HIS A 396 -17.77 25.83 -13.02
C HIS A 396 -18.02 26.68 -11.76
N PRO A 397 -17.62 27.97 -11.78
CA PRO A 397 -17.75 28.88 -10.65
C PRO A 397 -19.19 29.07 -10.19
N ASP A 398 -20.18 28.88 -11.07
CA ASP A 398 -21.62 28.95 -10.79
C ASP A 398 -22.06 28.00 -9.65
N TYR A 399 -21.30 26.93 -9.40
CA TYR A 399 -21.54 26.03 -8.28
C TYR A 399 -21.05 26.60 -6.93
N ILE A 400 -19.99 27.40 -6.97
CA ILE A 400 -19.35 27.99 -5.79
C ILE A 400 -20.12 29.23 -5.33
N GLU A 401 -20.52 30.10 -6.27
CA GLU A 401 -21.16 31.39 -5.98
C GLU A 401 -22.49 31.27 -5.23
N LYS A 402 -23.19 30.12 -5.35
CA LYS A 402 -24.47 29.87 -4.67
C LYS A 402 -24.33 29.30 -3.26
N GLN A 403 -23.13 29.00 -2.80
CA GLN A 403 -22.88 28.34 -1.52
C GLN A 403 -21.99 29.21 -0.63
N ASP A 404 -22.02 28.96 0.68
CA ASP A 404 -21.13 29.62 1.64
C ASP A 404 -19.66 29.48 1.19
N ASP A 405 -19.12 30.60 0.71
CA ASP A 405 -17.89 30.66 -0.07
C ASP A 405 -16.67 30.30 0.78
N ASP A 406 -16.71 30.59 2.09
CA ASP A 406 -15.59 30.41 3.00
C ASP A 406 -15.29 28.94 3.29
N ASP A 407 -16.32 28.12 3.48
CA ASP A 407 -16.19 26.68 3.73
C ASP A 407 -15.62 25.94 2.50
N VAL A 408 -16.14 26.28 1.31
CA VAL A 408 -15.69 25.70 0.03
C VAL A 408 -14.24 26.09 -0.24
N LYS A 409 -13.89 27.37 -0.08
CA LYS A 409 -12.51 27.87 -0.22
C LYS A 409 -11.56 27.17 0.75
N THR A 410 -11.97 27.00 2.00
CA THR A 410 -11.16 26.34 3.03
C THR A 410 -10.88 24.88 2.68
N ILE A 411 -11.90 24.11 2.29
CA ILE A 411 -11.69 22.71 1.88
C ILE A 411 -10.84 22.63 0.62
N MET A 412 -11.06 23.49 -0.38
CA MET A 412 -10.24 23.49 -1.59
C MET A 412 -8.78 23.83 -1.30
N SER A 413 -8.51 24.78 -0.40
CA SER A 413 -7.16 25.11 0.04
C SER A 413 -6.49 23.91 0.73
N ASN A 414 -7.21 23.25 1.64
CA ASN A 414 -6.74 22.04 2.32
C ASN A 414 -6.46 20.89 1.34
N ILE A 415 -7.31 20.68 0.34
CA ILE A 415 -7.07 19.70 -0.73
C ILE A 415 -5.78 20.05 -1.48
N ARG A 416 -5.59 21.29 -1.90
CA ARG A 416 -4.38 21.72 -2.64
C ARG A 416 -3.12 21.59 -1.80
N TYR A 417 -3.16 22.00 -0.53
CA TYR A 417 -2.04 21.86 0.39
C TYR A 417 -1.66 20.39 0.56
N LYS A 418 -2.63 19.52 0.88
CA LYS A 418 -2.40 18.08 0.96
C LYS A 418 -1.91 17.53 -0.37
N GLN A 419 -2.42 18.03 -1.49
CA GLN A 419 -2.01 17.58 -2.81
C GLN A 419 -0.54 17.86 -3.07
N TRP A 420 -0.09 19.06 -2.72
CA TRP A 420 1.30 19.45 -2.87
C TRP A 420 2.22 18.64 -1.95
N VAL A 421 1.92 18.59 -0.64
CA VAL A 421 2.73 17.84 0.34
C VAL A 421 2.72 16.34 0.05
N SER A 422 1.55 15.76 -0.15
CA SER A 422 1.40 14.33 -0.31
C SER A 422 1.88 13.90 -1.69
N SER A 423 1.23 14.37 -2.76
CA SER A 423 1.54 13.84 -4.09
C SER A 423 2.92 14.27 -4.53
N ARG A 424 3.23 15.57 -4.54
CA ARG A 424 4.46 16.04 -5.20
C ARG A 424 5.69 15.72 -4.37
N MET A 425 5.72 16.12 -3.10
CA MET A 425 6.89 15.81 -2.26
C MET A 425 6.99 14.30 -2.00
N GLY A 426 5.89 13.64 -1.65
CA GLY A 426 5.89 12.20 -1.42
C GLY A 426 6.32 11.39 -2.65
N MET A 427 5.85 11.74 -3.86
CA MET A 427 6.29 11.11 -5.10
C MET A 427 7.78 11.36 -5.37
N LEU A 428 8.27 12.58 -5.19
CA LEU A 428 9.69 12.89 -5.37
C LEU A 428 10.56 12.05 -4.44
N VAL A 429 10.17 11.93 -3.16
CA VAL A 429 10.84 11.07 -2.19
C VAL A 429 10.82 9.61 -2.66
N LEU A 430 9.66 9.08 -3.09
CA LEU A 430 9.56 7.71 -3.56
C LEU A 430 10.42 7.46 -4.82
N VAL A 431 10.46 8.39 -5.76
CA VAL A 431 11.30 8.26 -6.96
C VAL A 431 12.78 8.30 -6.58
N ALA A 432 13.18 9.17 -5.65
CA ALA A 432 14.55 9.23 -5.16
C ALA A 432 14.99 7.90 -4.53
N PHE A 433 14.17 7.32 -3.65
CA PHE A 433 14.42 5.99 -3.08
C PHE A 433 14.52 4.91 -4.16
N LEU A 434 13.62 4.91 -5.15
CA LEU A 434 13.69 3.92 -6.24
C LEU A 434 15.00 4.02 -7.01
N VAL A 435 15.39 5.23 -7.43
CA VAL A 435 16.62 5.47 -8.19
C VAL A 435 17.82 5.03 -7.36
N HIS A 436 17.84 5.36 -6.07
CA HIS A 436 18.91 4.98 -5.16
C HIS A 436 19.01 3.45 -4.99
N SER A 437 17.90 2.78 -4.68
CA SER A 437 17.87 1.31 -4.52
C SER A 437 18.21 0.59 -5.83
N LEU A 438 17.73 1.07 -6.99
CA LEU A 438 18.10 0.50 -8.29
C LEU A 438 19.59 0.70 -8.60
N THR A 439 20.13 1.88 -8.29
CA THR A 439 21.56 2.16 -8.47
C THR A 439 22.40 1.23 -7.61
N LYS A 440 22.08 1.09 -6.31
CA LYS A 440 22.73 0.11 -5.43
C LYS A 440 22.63 -1.32 -5.96
N PHE A 441 21.46 -1.73 -6.41
CA PHE A 441 21.26 -3.07 -6.96
C PHE A 441 22.12 -3.33 -8.20
N ILE A 442 22.18 -2.38 -9.14
CA ILE A 442 23.03 -2.47 -10.33
C ILE A 442 24.51 -2.46 -9.94
N MET A 443 24.91 -1.55 -9.06
CA MET A 443 26.29 -1.39 -8.63
C MET A 443 26.80 -2.58 -7.81
N ALA A 444 25.91 -3.38 -7.21
CA ALA A 444 26.27 -4.67 -6.63
C ALA A 444 26.84 -5.67 -7.65
N PHE A 445 26.59 -5.46 -8.95
CA PHE A 445 27.19 -6.27 -10.02
C PHE A 445 28.41 -5.60 -10.67
N VAL A 446 28.54 -4.28 -10.55
CA VAL A 446 29.58 -3.49 -11.23
C VAL A 446 30.79 -3.25 -10.32
N CYS A 447 30.57 -2.93 -9.05
CA CYS A 447 31.65 -2.68 -8.11
C CYS A 447 32.37 -3.97 -7.74
N LYS A 448 33.70 -3.88 -7.60
CA LYS A 448 34.56 -5.03 -7.23
C LYS A 448 34.10 -5.69 -5.93
N ASP A 449 33.76 -4.88 -4.93
CA ASP A 449 33.30 -5.35 -3.63
C ASP A 449 31.77 -5.28 -3.50
N SER A 450 31.05 -5.18 -4.62
CA SER A 450 29.57 -5.21 -4.68
C SER A 450 28.84 -4.17 -3.83
N LEU A 451 29.54 -3.17 -3.27
CA LEU A 451 28.96 -2.10 -2.45
C LEU A 451 29.08 -0.75 -3.14
N TRP A 452 28.05 0.07 -2.96
CA TRP A 452 27.95 1.40 -3.53
C TRP A 452 27.25 2.36 -2.57
N ASP A 453 27.76 3.59 -2.52
CA ASP A 453 27.16 4.71 -1.78
C ASP A 453 27.34 6.03 -2.55
N ILE A 454 26.58 7.06 -2.16
CA ILE A 454 26.68 8.39 -2.76
C ILE A 454 28.01 9.03 -2.30
N PRO A 455 28.87 9.51 -3.23
CA PRO A 455 30.10 10.21 -2.89
C PRO A 455 29.82 11.60 -2.35
N MET A 456 29.46 11.68 -1.07
CA MET A 456 29.22 12.97 -0.39
C MET A 456 30.51 13.60 0.15
N HIS A 457 31.56 12.81 0.39
CA HIS A 457 32.85 13.25 0.90
C HIS A 457 33.99 12.44 0.27
N ASP A 458 35.19 13.03 0.14
CA ASP A 458 36.45 12.36 -0.24
C ASP A 458 36.95 11.43 0.88
N GLY A 459 36.06 10.58 1.40
CA GLY A 459 36.36 9.63 2.45
C GLY A 459 37.25 8.51 1.89
N PRO A 460 38.26 8.05 2.65
CA PRO A 460 39.08 6.92 2.23
C PRO A 460 38.20 5.70 1.91
N GLY A 461 38.50 5.01 0.81
CA GLY A 461 37.80 3.80 0.38
C GLY A 461 36.49 4.00 -0.36
N LEU A 462 36.21 5.21 -0.88
CA LEU A 462 35.14 5.43 -1.85
C LEU A 462 35.75 5.96 -3.14
N ASP A 463 35.52 5.27 -4.26
CA ASP A 463 35.96 5.78 -5.57
C ASP A 463 35.03 6.88 -6.09
N TRP A 464 35.46 7.57 -7.15
CA TRP A 464 34.67 8.65 -7.77
C TRP A 464 33.33 8.19 -8.36
N LYS A 465 33.15 6.88 -8.58
CA LYS A 465 31.89 6.27 -9.04
C LYS A 465 30.97 5.88 -7.88
N GLY A 466 31.43 6.01 -6.64
CA GLY A 466 30.73 5.61 -5.42
C GLY A 466 30.93 4.13 -5.05
N CYS A 467 31.84 3.39 -5.70
CA CYS A 467 32.16 2.03 -5.28
C CYS A 467 32.98 2.05 -3.98
N VAL A 468 32.56 1.24 -3.00
CA VAL A 468 33.23 1.12 -1.71
C VAL A 468 34.31 0.05 -1.78
N ASP A 469 35.54 0.37 -1.37
CA ASP A 469 36.66 -0.58 -1.22
C ASP A 469 36.64 -1.20 0.18
N LEU A 470 36.19 -2.46 0.28
CA LEU A 470 36.15 -3.21 1.53
C LEU A 470 37.54 -3.68 1.98
N GLY A 471 38.51 -3.74 1.06
CA GLY A 471 39.87 -4.20 1.35
C GLY A 471 40.62 -3.30 2.33
N LEU A 472 40.20 -2.04 2.49
CA LEU A 472 40.74 -1.15 3.51
C LEU A 472 40.22 -1.47 4.93
N TYR A 473 39.07 -2.13 5.04
CA TYR A 473 38.38 -2.40 6.31
C TYR A 473 38.54 -3.84 6.79
N LEU A 474 38.69 -4.79 5.85
CA LEU A 474 38.77 -6.22 6.14
C LEU A 474 40.20 -6.74 6.33
N ARG A 475 41.24 -5.88 6.17
CA ARG A 475 42.60 -6.29 6.48
C ARG A 475 42.76 -6.38 8.00
N PRO A 476 43.18 -7.53 8.55
CA PRO A 476 43.55 -7.60 9.95
C PRO A 476 44.69 -6.62 10.21
N ASN A 477 44.49 -5.70 11.14
CA ASN A 477 45.54 -4.81 11.64
C ASN A 477 46.61 -5.60 12.41
#